data_AF-A0A2V3I8B0-F1
#
_entry.id   AF-A0A2V3I8B0-F1
#
_cell.length_a   1.000
_cell.length_b   1.000
_cell.length_c   1.000
_cell.angle_alpha   90.00
_cell.angle_beta   90.00
_cell.angle_gamma   90.00
#
_symmetry.space_group_name_H-M   'P 1'
#
loop_
_entity.id
_entity.type
_entity.pdbx_description
1 polymer ?
#
loop_
_entity_poly.entity_id
_entity_poly.type
_entity_poly.pdbx_seq_one_letter_code
_entity_poly.pdbx_strand_id
1 'polypeptide(L)'
;MESLNLAVIVKLEPDFSEGNVSYKPDGTLNRNETKSTLGPHSGIAAKAAFYAKVKYGAKISVCSMGPPFAELALEQAQQTCDAD
;
A
#
# COMPACT_ATOMS: atom_id res chain seq x y z
N MET A 1 -18.48 -14.14 -20.35
CA MET A 1 -17.99 -14.20 -18.97
C MET A 1 -17.81 -12.76 -18.54
N GLU A 2 -18.50 -12.29 -17.52
CA GLU A 2 -18.33 -10.90 -17.07
C GLU A 2 -16.91 -10.68 -16.56
N SER A 3 -16.34 -9.52 -16.83
CA SER A 3 -15.01 -9.14 -16.34
C SER A 3 -15.07 -8.90 -14.83
N LEU A 4 -14.24 -9.62 -14.06
CA LEU A 4 -14.12 -9.41 -12.62
C LEU A 4 -13.42 -8.06 -12.38
N ASN A 5 -14.14 -7.10 -11.82
CA ASN A 5 -13.57 -5.80 -11.43
C ASN A 5 -13.27 -5.80 -9.93
N LEU A 6 -12.06 -5.37 -9.57
CA LEU A 6 -11.55 -5.44 -8.19
C LEU A 6 -10.97 -4.10 -7.76
N ALA A 7 -11.46 -3.56 -6.65
CA ALA A 7 -10.90 -2.36 -6.03
C ALA A 7 -10.01 -2.75 -4.85
N VAL A 8 -8.79 -2.21 -4.80
CA VAL A 8 -7.85 -2.40 -3.68
C VAL A 8 -7.66 -1.06 -2.99
N ILE A 9 -8.15 -0.97 -1.75
CA ILE A 9 -7.98 0.24 -0.94
C ILE A 9 -6.67 0.12 -0.16
N VAL A 10 -5.77 1.05 -0.42
CA VAL A 10 -4.44 1.07 0.18
C VAL A 10 -4.23 2.32 1.01
N LYS A 11 -3.28 2.24 1.93
CA LYS A 11 -2.96 3.35 2.83
C LYS A 11 -1.46 3.47 2.97
N LEU A 12 -0.98 4.71 2.93
CA LEU A 12 0.38 5.05 3.31
C LEU A 12 0.43 5.11 4.84
N GLU A 13 1.33 4.34 5.45
CA GLU A 13 1.48 4.24 6.89
C GLU A 13 2.94 4.48 7.30
N PRO A 14 3.19 5.03 8.50
CA PRO A 14 4.54 5.03 9.06
C PRO A 14 5.04 3.60 9.20
N ASP A 15 6.30 3.39 8.85
CA ASP A 15 6.98 2.11 8.94
C ASP A 15 7.38 1.83 10.39
N PHE A 16 6.61 0.94 11.04
CA PHE A 16 6.87 0.49 12.40
C PHE A 16 7.76 -0.76 12.49
N SER A 17 8.41 -1.15 11.39
CA SER A 17 9.41 -2.22 11.45
C SER A 17 10.63 -1.82 12.26
N GLU A 18 11.30 -2.82 12.84
CA GLU A 18 12.49 -2.60 13.66
C GLU A 18 13.56 -1.80 12.90
N GLY A 19 14.04 -0.71 13.52
CA GLY A 19 15.06 0.16 12.93
C GLY A 19 14.53 1.28 12.02
N ASN A 20 13.23 1.35 11.73
CA ASN A 20 12.63 2.42 10.91
C ASN A 20 11.85 3.47 11.71
N VAL A 21 11.73 3.28 13.03
CA VAL A 21 11.01 4.17 13.95
C VAL A 21 11.98 5.12 14.65
N SER A 22 11.73 6.43 14.56
CA SER A 22 12.47 7.45 15.30
C SER A 22 11.60 8.04 16.42
N TYR A 23 12.21 8.32 17.57
CA TYR A 23 11.58 8.96 18.72
C TYR A 23 12.29 10.27 19.06
N LYS A 24 11.52 11.27 19.48
CA LYS A 24 12.04 12.53 20.01
C LYS A 24 12.62 12.33 21.42
N PRO A 25 13.40 13.30 21.94
CA PRO A 25 13.91 13.27 23.32
C PRO A 25 12.82 13.18 24.40
N ASP A 26 11.59 13.61 24.10
CA ASP A 26 10.43 13.53 24.99
C ASP A 26 9.70 12.17 24.95
N GLY A 27 10.22 11.20 24.17
CA GLY A 27 9.64 9.87 24.01
C GLY A 27 8.48 9.78 23.02
N THR A 28 8.08 10.88 22.37
CA THR A 28 7.05 10.86 21.34
C THR A 28 7.60 10.42 19.98
N LEU A 29 6.75 9.83 19.15
CA LEU A 29 7.12 9.40 17.80
C LEU A 29 7.55 10.60 16.93
N ASN A 30 8.73 10.52 16.34
CA ASN A 30 9.20 11.47 15.35
C ASN A 30 8.68 11.09 13.95
N ARG A 31 7.48 11.56 13.63
CA ARG A 31 6.81 11.29 12.33
C ARG A 31 7.53 11.90 11.12
N ASN A 32 8.41 12.88 11.31
CA ASN A 32 9.15 13.49 10.21
C ASN A 32 10.35 12.63 9.78
N GLU A 33 10.93 11.88 10.72
CA GLU A 33 12.06 10.98 10.45
C GLU A 33 11.64 9.53 10.24
N THR A 34 10.49 9.14 10.79
CA THR A 34 9.92 7.80 10.57
C THR A 34 9.51 7.67 9.11
N LYS A 35 10.10 6.71 8.41
CA LYS A 35 9.80 6.45 7.00
C LYS A 35 8.33 6.08 6.83
N SER A 36 7.77 6.41 5.67
CA SER A 36 6.42 5.96 5.29
C SER A 36 6.53 4.85 4.25
N THR A 37 5.62 3.89 4.32
CA THR A 37 5.57 2.71 3.46
C THR A 37 4.12 2.32 3.16
N LEU A 38 3.89 1.49 2.14
CA LEU A 38 2.61 0.83 1.95
C LEU A 38 2.28 0.00 3.20
N GLY A 39 1.11 0.23 3.78
CA GLY A 39 0.67 -0.52 4.96
C GLY A 39 0.74 -2.03 4.72
N PRO A 40 1.17 -2.83 5.70
CA PRO A 40 1.44 -4.26 5.50
C PRO A 40 0.20 -5.03 5.04
N HIS A 41 -0.98 -4.67 5.56
CA HIS A 41 -2.25 -5.25 5.13
C HIS A 41 -2.64 -4.83 3.71
N SER A 42 -2.35 -3.58 3.33
CA SER A 42 -2.55 -3.12 1.95
C SER A 42 -1.65 -3.88 0.97
N GLY A 43 -0.40 -4.20 1.36
CA GLY A 43 0.49 -5.04 0.57
C GLY A 43 -0.02 -6.48 0.40
N ILE A 44 -0.62 -7.07 1.44
CA ILE A 44 -1.26 -8.39 1.34
C ILE A 44 -2.48 -8.34 0.41
N ALA A 45 -3.31 -7.29 0.50
CA ALA A 45 -4.47 -7.10 -0.37
C ALA A 45 -4.05 -6.95 -1.84
N ALA A 46 -2.99 -6.20 -2.12
CA ALA A 46 -2.43 -6.08 -3.47
C ALA A 46 -1.97 -7.45 -4.03
N LYS A 47 -1.30 -8.28 -3.22
CA LYS A 47 -0.92 -9.65 -3.61
C LYS A 47 -2.13 -10.55 -3.87
N ALA A 48 -3.18 -10.44 -3.08
CA ALA A 48 -4.42 -11.19 -3.30
C ALA A 48 -5.13 -10.74 -4.60
N ALA A 49 -5.11 -9.44 -4.90
CA ALA A 49 -5.62 -8.91 -6.16
C ALA A 49 -4.81 -9.43 -7.37
N PHE A 50 -3.48 -9.50 -7.26
CA PHE A 50 -2.63 -10.11 -8.29
C PHE A 50 -3.07 -11.55 -8.61
N TYR A 51 -3.33 -12.35 -7.57
CA TYR A 51 -3.86 -13.70 -7.76
C TYR A 51 -5.17 -13.69 -8.55
N ALA A 52 -6.09 -12.76 -8.25
CA ALA A 52 -7.33 -12.63 -8.99
C ALA A 52 -7.13 -12.20 -10.45
N LYS A 53 -6.16 -11.32 -10.74
CA LYS A 53 -5.76 -10.97 -12.12
C LYS A 53 -5.30 -12.21 -12.88
N VAL A 54 -4.37 -12.97 -12.32
CA VAL A 54 -3.81 -14.17 -12.96
C VAL A 54 -4.85 -15.29 -13.11
N LYS A 55 -5.65 -15.54 -12.07
CA LYS A 55 -6.57 -16.69 -12.03
C LYS A 55 -7.89 -16.44 -12.77
N TYR A 56 -8.39 -15.21 -12.74
CA TYR A 56 -9.74 -14.87 -13.20
C TYR A 56 -9.76 -13.75 -14.25
N GLY A 57 -8.61 -13.23 -14.68
CA GLY A 57 -8.54 -12.11 -15.64
C GLY A 57 -9.12 -10.82 -15.07
N ALA A 58 -8.96 -10.60 -13.76
CA ALA A 58 -9.52 -9.44 -13.08
C ALA A 58 -8.91 -8.12 -13.55
N LYS A 59 -9.74 -7.10 -13.73
CA LYS A 59 -9.31 -5.70 -13.87
C LYS A 59 -9.21 -5.08 -12.49
N ILE A 60 -8.02 -4.59 -12.14
CA ILE A 60 -7.74 -4.03 -10.82
C ILE A 60 -7.78 -2.50 -10.87
N SER A 61 -8.26 -1.88 -9.80
CA SER A 61 -8.14 -0.44 -9.57
C SER A 61 -7.67 -0.21 -8.15
N VAL A 62 -6.55 0.48 -7.99
CA VAL A 62 -5.98 0.81 -6.68
C VAL A 62 -6.43 2.21 -6.28
N CYS A 63 -6.86 2.38 -5.04
CA CYS A 63 -7.29 3.68 -4.52
C CYS A 63 -6.70 3.93 -3.13
N SER A 64 -6.41 5.19 -2.83
CA SER A 64 -5.89 5.66 -1.55
C SER A 64 -6.52 7.00 -1.23
N MET A 65 -6.77 7.25 0.05
CA MET A 65 -7.16 8.56 0.56
C MET A 65 -6.03 9.08 1.43
N GLY A 66 -5.42 10.19 1.02
CA GLY A 66 -4.29 10.75 1.75
C GLY A 66 -3.79 12.06 1.16
N PRO A 67 -2.75 12.64 1.77
CA PRO A 67 -2.04 13.79 1.21
C PRO A 67 -1.38 13.43 -0.13
N PRO A 68 -0.89 14.41 -0.92
CA PRO A 68 -0.30 14.14 -2.24
C PRO A 68 0.79 13.05 -2.25
N PHE A 69 1.62 12.98 -1.20
CA PHE A 69 2.67 11.97 -1.07
C PHE A 69 2.16 10.54 -0.77
N ALA A 70 0.86 10.34 -0.55
CA ALA A 70 0.25 9.01 -0.49
C ALA A 70 0.27 8.30 -1.85
N GLU A 71 0.63 9.00 -2.94
CA GLU A 71 0.95 8.43 -4.25
C GLU A 71 1.99 7.30 -4.14
N LEU A 72 2.96 7.39 -3.23
CA LEU A 72 3.93 6.30 -2.99
C LEU A 72 3.25 4.95 -2.67
N ALA A 73 2.16 4.95 -1.90
CA ALA A 73 1.42 3.73 -1.61
C ALA A 73 0.62 3.23 -2.82
N LEU A 74 0.12 4.15 -3.66
CA LEU A 74 -0.55 3.81 -4.92
C LEU A 74 0.45 3.14 -5.88
N GLU A 75 1.62 3.73 -6.08
CA GLU A 75 2.69 3.19 -6.94
C GLU A 75 3.15 1.81 -6.48
N GLN A 76 3.47 1.65 -5.19
CA GLN A 76 3.91 0.35 -4.63
C GLN A 76 2.84 -0.73 -4.76
N ALA A 77 1.57 -0.39 -4.55
CA ALA A 77 0.47 -1.33 -4.71
C ALA A 77 0.23 -1.68 -6.19
N GLN A 78 0.24 -0.69 -7.09
CA GLN A 78 0.11 -0.90 -8.53
C GLN A 78 1.22 -1.82 -9.06
N GLN A 79 2.48 -1.58 -8.66
CA GLN A 79 3.61 -2.45 -8.99
C GLN A 79 3.43 -3.89 -8.49
N THR A 80 2.71 -4.09 -7.38
CA THR A 80 2.48 -5.41 -6.80
C THR A 80 1.34 -6.16 -7.50
N CYS A 81 0.24 -5.47 -7.83
CA CYS A 81 -0.99 -6.13 -8.26
C CYS A 81 -1.27 -6.06 -9.77
N ASP A 82 -0.68 -5.08 -10.46
CA ASP A 82 -1.06 -4.72 -11.82
C ASP A 82 0.13 -4.14 -12.60
N ALA A 83 1.34 -4.62 -12.31
CA ALA A 83 2.51 -4.38 -13.16
C ALA A 83 2.38 -5.20 -14.46
N ASP A 84 2.70 -4.55 -15.58
CA ASP A 84 2.92 -5.19 -16.89
C ASP A 84 4.34 -5.75 -16.99
#